data_AF-A0A7V4Q9F1-F1
#
_entry.id   AF-A0A7V4Q9F1-F1
#
_cell.length_a   1.000
_cell.length_b   1.000
_cell.length_c   1.000
_cell.angle_alpha   90.00
_cell.angle_beta   90.00
_cell.angle_gamma   90.00
#
_symmetry.space_group_name_H-M   'P 1'
#
loop_
_entity.id
_entity.type
_entity.pdbx_description
1 polymer ?
#
loop_
_entity_poly.entity_id
_entity_poly.type
_entity_poly.pdbx_seq_one_letter_code
_entity_poly.pdbx_strand_id
1 'polypeptide(L)'
;MRRTVVLNVAGLSRSLLGEQTPCLNALASSSALIRPICPAVTCSMQATYLTGKLPTEHGIVGNGWYFRDLSEIFFWRQSNRLIQGDKIWHAGRNRDASFSCANSFWWYNMASDADWSVTPRPVYCADGRKLPDCYTAPSQLRRQFTKSFGSFPLFRFWGPATSIAASQWIAAAARALEEQFQPTLQLVYLPHLDYVLQKAGPHGSLGKDLRELDTLCGTLVDFFFSRACRVIMLSE
;
A
#
# COMPACT_ATOMS: atom_id res chain seq x y z
N MET A 1 22.57 -5.45 1.04
CA MET A 1 21.55 -5.88 0.05
C MET A 1 21.19 -4.74 -0.92
N ARG A 2 20.61 -5.01 -2.10
CA ARG A 2 20.14 -3.95 -3.02
C ARG A 2 18.82 -3.37 -2.52
N ARG A 3 18.78 -2.05 -2.27
CA ARG A 3 17.58 -1.33 -1.82
C ARG A 3 16.46 -1.51 -2.83
N THR A 4 15.30 -1.96 -2.36
CA THR A 4 14.17 -2.37 -3.20
C THR A 4 12.90 -1.65 -2.77
N VAL A 5 12.14 -1.16 -3.74
CA VAL A 5 10.84 -0.53 -3.54
C VAL A 5 9.79 -1.37 -4.25
N VAL A 6 8.75 -1.74 -3.52
CA VAL A 6 7.60 -2.48 -4.05
C VAL A 6 6.41 -1.53 -4.11
N LEU A 7 6.00 -1.20 -5.34
CA LEU A 7 4.80 -0.43 -5.62
C LEU A 7 3.63 -1.40 -5.82
N ASN A 8 2.75 -1.48 -4.83
CA ASN A 8 1.50 -2.21 -4.94
C ASN A 8 0.41 -1.27 -5.47
N VAL A 9 0.10 -1.42 -6.75
CA VAL A 9 -0.87 -0.62 -7.48
C VAL A 9 -2.20 -1.36 -7.52
N ALA A 10 -3.06 -1.05 -6.56
CA ALA A 10 -4.28 -1.80 -6.30
C ALA A 10 -5.20 -1.85 -7.53
N GLY A 11 -5.61 -3.05 -7.95
CA GLY A 11 -6.52 -3.24 -9.08
C GLY A 11 -5.88 -3.11 -10.46
N LEU A 12 -4.56 -2.90 -10.55
CA LEU A 12 -3.86 -2.87 -11.83
C LEU A 12 -3.81 -4.28 -12.44
N SER A 13 -4.35 -4.41 -13.66
CA SER A 13 -4.28 -5.64 -14.44
C SER A 13 -3.77 -5.35 -15.84
N ARG A 14 -3.28 -6.39 -16.54
CA ARG A 14 -2.78 -6.23 -17.92
C ARG A 14 -3.84 -5.72 -18.90
N SER A 15 -5.13 -5.99 -18.64
CA SER A 15 -6.22 -5.52 -19.51
C SER A 15 -6.48 -4.02 -19.39
N LEU A 16 -5.92 -3.36 -18.38
CA LEU A 16 -6.01 -1.90 -18.19
C LEU A 16 -4.86 -1.14 -18.86
N LEU A 17 -3.83 -1.86 -19.35
CA LEU A 17 -2.71 -1.26 -20.06
C LEU A 17 -3.13 -0.87 -21.48
N GLY A 18 -2.74 0.33 -21.92
CA GLY A 18 -3.06 0.86 -23.24
C GLY A 18 -2.50 2.25 -23.48
N GLU A 19 -3.09 3.01 -24.41
CA GLU A 19 -2.61 4.35 -24.78
C GLU A 19 -2.57 5.35 -23.62
N GLN A 20 -3.39 5.13 -22.59
CA GLN A 20 -3.48 5.99 -21.41
C GLN A 20 -2.43 5.68 -20.34
N THR A 21 -1.62 4.64 -20.54
CA THR A 21 -0.62 4.17 -19.55
C THR A 21 0.79 3.96 -20.12
N PRO A 22 1.37 4.95 -20.83
CA PRO A 22 2.68 4.79 -21.48
C PRO A 22 3.82 4.41 -20.52
N CYS A 23 3.86 4.97 -19.30
CA CYS A 23 4.91 4.63 -18.34
C CYS A 23 4.81 3.17 -17.87
N LEU A 24 3.59 2.70 -17.57
CA LEU A 24 3.34 1.32 -17.17
C LEU A 24 3.58 0.34 -18.33
N ASN A 25 3.26 0.73 -19.58
CA ASN A 25 3.52 -0.08 -20.76
C ASN A 25 5.01 -0.35 -20.96
N ALA A 26 5.88 0.63 -20.64
CA ALA A 26 7.33 0.45 -20.72
C ALA A 26 7.85 -0.66 -19.78
N LEU A 27 7.12 -0.96 -18.69
CA LEU A 27 7.44 -2.02 -17.74
C LEU A 27 6.85 -3.38 -18.13
N ALA A 28 5.91 -3.42 -19.07
CA ALA A 28 5.13 -4.62 -19.40
C ALA A 28 5.99 -5.77 -19.95
N SER A 29 7.05 -5.44 -20.70
CA SER A 29 7.98 -6.42 -21.29
C SER A 29 8.73 -7.24 -20.25
N SER A 30 8.92 -6.69 -19.04
CA SER A 30 9.63 -7.33 -17.93
C SER A 30 8.67 -7.79 -16.82
N SER A 31 7.38 -7.95 -17.14
CA SER A 31 6.35 -8.34 -16.17
C SER A 31 6.05 -9.84 -16.19
N ALA A 32 5.67 -10.39 -15.04
CA ALA A 32 5.16 -11.75 -14.90
C ALA A 32 3.70 -11.73 -14.45
N LEU A 33 2.93 -12.76 -14.82
CA LEU A 33 1.57 -12.95 -14.31
C LEU A 33 1.63 -13.56 -12.91
N ILE A 34 0.96 -12.92 -11.96
CA ILE A 34 0.75 -13.47 -10.62
C ILE A 34 -0.54 -14.28 -10.65
N ARG A 35 -0.49 -15.53 -10.20
CA ARG A 35 -1.69 -16.33 -9.94
C ARG A 35 -2.22 -15.91 -8.55
N PRO A 36 -3.43 -15.35 -8.46
CA PRO A 36 -3.96 -14.93 -7.17
C PRO A 36 -4.33 -16.14 -6.31
N ILE A 37 -4.29 -15.97 -4.99
CA ILE A 37 -4.85 -16.94 -4.05
C ILE A 37 -6.37 -16.81 -4.00
N CYS A 38 -7.05 -17.74 -3.31
CA CYS A 38 -8.48 -17.64 -3.03
C CYS A 38 -8.72 -17.49 -1.51
N PRO A 39 -9.47 -16.46 -1.05
CA PRO A 39 -10.04 -15.37 -1.84
C PRO A 39 -8.99 -14.32 -2.25
N ALA A 40 -9.12 -13.79 -3.47
CA ALA A 40 -8.26 -12.76 -4.05
C ALA A 40 -8.75 -11.35 -3.65
N VAL A 41 -8.72 -11.06 -2.35
CA VAL A 41 -9.08 -9.73 -1.82
C VAL A 41 -7.86 -9.10 -1.16
N THR A 42 -7.85 -7.77 -1.10
CA THR A 42 -6.71 -6.96 -0.65
C THR A 42 -6.02 -7.49 0.61
N CYS A 43 -6.76 -7.77 1.69
CA CYS A 43 -6.15 -8.18 2.96
C CYS A 43 -5.46 -9.55 2.89
N SER A 44 -6.08 -10.54 2.24
CA SER A 44 -5.49 -11.89 2.11
C SER A 44 -4.30 -11.89 1.15
N MET A 45 -4.45 -11.22 -0.01
CA MET A 45 -3.37 -11.10 -1.00
C MET A 45 -2.15 -10.37 -0.44
N GLN A 46 -2.33 -9.22 0.22
CA GLN A 46 -1.21 -8.49 0.82
C GLN A 46 -0.55 -9.29 1.96
N ALA A 47 -1.31 -9.98 2.82
CA ALA A 47 -0.73 -10.84 3.84
C ALA A 47 0.07 -12.01 3.24
N THR A 48 -0.40 -12.59 2.13
CA THR A 48 0.36 -13.58 1.36
C THR A 48 1.65 -12.99 0.79
N TYR A 49 1.63 -11.80 0.19
CA TYR A 49 2.85 -11.14 -0.30
C TYR A 49 3.84 -10.80 0.83
N LEU A 50 3.33 -10.38 1.98
CA LEU A 50 4.16 -10.04 3.14
C LEU A 50 4.83 -11.26 3.77
N THR A 51 4.20 -12.43 3.74
CA THR A 51 4.67 -13.63 4.46
C THR A 51 5.23 -14.71 3.55
N GLY A 52 4.87 -14.70 2.26
CA GLY A 52 5.10 -15.81 1.34
C GLY A 52 4.28 -17.06 1.67
N LYS A 53 3.26 -16.94 2.53
CA LYS A 53 2.41 -18.03 3.03
C LYS A 53 0.97 -17.92 2.53
N LEU A 54 0.19 -18.98 2.64
CA LEU A 54 -1.24 -18.97 2.32
C LEU A 54 -2.11 -18.58 3.54
N PRO A 55 -3.40 -18.23 3.35
CA PRO A 55 -4.31 -17.87 4.45
C PRO A 55 -4.42 -18.91 5.56
N THR A 56 -4.22 -20.19 5.24
CA THR A 56 -4.16 -21.30 6.19
C THR A 56 -3.00 -21.21 7.18
N GLU A 57 -1.96 -20.43 6.87
CA GLU A 57 -0.76 -20.24 7.69
C GLU A 57 -0.68 -18.83 8.29
N HIS A 58 -0.96 -17.78 7.52
CA HIS A 58 -0.87 -16.39 8.03
C HIS A 58 -2.17 -15.89 8.69
N GLY A 59 -3.26 -16.67 8.62
CA GLY A 59 -4.52 -16.42 9.33
C GLY A 59 -5.42 -15.33 8.75
N ILE A 60 -5.01 -14.64 7.68
CA ILE A 60 -5.81 -13.58 7.04
C ILE A 60 -6.63 -14.17 5.89
N VAL A 61 -7.90 -14.46 6.16
CA VAL A 61 -8.80 -15.16 5.22
C VAL A 61 -9.65 -14.24 4.35
N GLY A 62 -9.57 -12.91 4.54
CA GLY A 62 -10.32 -11.94 3.75
C GLY A 62 -10.22 -10.53 4.31
N ASN A 63 -10.99 -9.60 3.73
CA ASN A 63 -11.05 -8.20 4.18
C ASN A 63 -11.76 -8.02 5.53
N GLY A 64 -12.51 -9.02 5.98
CA GLY A 64 -13.19 -9.03 7.27
C GLY A 64 -13.75 -10.42 7.58
N TRP A 65 -14.02 -10.65 8.86
CA TRP A 65 -14.61 -11.90 9.35
C TRP A 65 -15.26 -11.69 10.71
N TYR A 66 -15.98 -12.71 11.17
CA TYR A 66 -16.60 -12.74 12.49
C TYR A 66 -15.57 -13.17 13.55
N PHE A 67 -15.30 -12.28 14.51
CA PHE A 67 -14.42 -12.52 15.65
C PHE A 67 -15.22 -13.21 16.75
N ARG A 68 -15.11 -14.54 16.82
CA ARG A 68 -15.91 -15.39 17.74
C ARG A 68 -15.77 -14.97 19.20
N ASP A 69 -14.56 -14.63 19.64
CA ASP A 69 -14.27 -14.21 21.01
C ASP A 69 -15.00 -12.91 21.41
N LEU A 70 -15.37 -12.08 20.42
CA LEU A 70 -16.06 -10.81 20.62
C LEU A 70 -17.53 -10.88 20.19
N SER A 71 -17.93 -11.94 19.48
CA SER A 71 -19.21 -12.03 18.79
C SER A 71 -19.51 -10.85 17.85
N GLU A 72 -18.47 -10.30 17.21
CA GLU A 72 -18.59 -9.12 16.35
C GLU A 72 -17.99 -9.36 14.95
N ILE A 73 -18.57 -8.73 13.93
CA ILE A 73 -18.03 -8.71 12.57
C ILE A 73 -17.16 -7.46 12.43
N PHE A 74 -15.91 -7.66 12.00
CA PHE A 74 -15.05 -6.53 11.68
C PHE A 74 -14.44 -6.66 10.29
N PHE A 75 -14.31 -5.51 9.64
CA PHE A 75 -13.62 -5.36 8.37
C PHE A 75 -12.40 -4.45 8.52
N TRP A 76 -11.41 -4.65 7.66
CA TRP A 76 -10.25 -3.77 7.48
C TRP A 76 -9.52 -3.46 8.80
N ARG A 77 -9.32 -4.49 9.62
CA ARG A 77 -8.53 -4.35 10.86
C ARG A 77 -7.08 -4.04 10.51
N GLN A 78 -6.46 -3.20 11.34
CA GLN A 78 -5.11 -2.71 11.06
C GLN A 78 -4.03 -3.28 11.98
N SER A 79 -4.36 -4.07 13.01
CA SER A 79 -3.36 -4.61 13.93
C SER A 79 -2.45 -5.61 13.20
N ASN A 80 -1.13 -5.34 13.16
CA ASN A 80 -0.16 -6.24 12.53
C ASN A 80 -0.10 -7.63 13.19
N ARG A 81 -0.50 -7.73 14.47
CA ARG A 81 -0.55 -8.98 15.24
C ARG A 81 -1.56 -9.99 14.71
N LEU A 82 -2.50 -9.57 13.85
CA LEU A 82 -3.43 -10.48 13.20
C LEU A 82 -2.76 -11.32 12.11
N ILE A 83 -1.68 -10.82 11.49
CA ILE A 83 -0.88 -11.62 10.55
C ILE A 83 0.00 -12.55 11.37
N GLN A 84 -0.24 -13.85 11.22
CA GLN A 84 0.54 -14.91 11.82
C GLN A 84 1.79 -15.20 10.97
N GLY A 85 2.87 -15.62 11.64
CA GLY A 85 4.13 -15.97 10.99
C GLY A 85 5.02 -14.77 10.65
N ASP A 86 6.19 -15.10 10.10
CA ASP A 86 7.21 -14.12 9.76
C ASP A 86 6.84 -13.32 8.51
N LYS A 87 7.07 -12.01 8.58
CA LYS A 87 6.95 -11.10 7.45
C LYS A 87 8.28 -11.00 6.73
N ILE A 88 8.26 -10.47 5.50
CA ILE A 88 9.42 -10.37 4.62
C ILE A 88 10.59 -9.62 5.27
N TRP A 89 10.31 -8.64 6.13
CA TRP A 89 11.35 -7.92 6.86
C TRP A 89 11.97 -8.73 8.02
N HIS A 90 11.25 -9.70 8.62
CA HIS A 90 11.88 -10.65 9.55
C HIS A 90 12.86 -11.55 8.81
N ALA A 91 12.44 -12.09 7.67
CA ALA A 91 13.32 -12.90 6.82
C ALA A 91 14.52 -12.09 6.31
N GLY A 92 14.33 -10.80 6.02
CA GLY A 92 15.39 -9.85 5.72
C GLY A 92 16.39 -9.69 6.87
N ARG A 93 15.90 -9.42 8.09
CA ARG A 93 16.72 -9.28 9.30
C ARG A 93 17.48 -10.54 9.68
N ASN A 94 16.89 -11.71 9.45
CA ASN A 94 17.56 -13.01 9.66
C ASN A 94 18.76 -13.22 8.72
N ARG A 95 18.75 -12.58 7.54
CA ARG A 95 19.86 -12.64 6.57
C ARG A 95 20.88 -11.53 6.80
N ASP A 96 20.46 -10.39 7.32
CA ASP A 96 21.29 -9.22 7.57
C ASP A 96 20.64 -8.40 8.68
N ALA A 97 21.29 -8.32 9.84
CA ALA A 97 20.76 -7.62 11.00
C ALA A 97 20.54 -6.11 10.75
N SER A 98 21.15 -5.53 9.71
CA SER A 98 20.93 -4.13 9.31
C SER A 98 19.71 -3.92 8.40
N PHE A 99 19.02 -5.00 8.02
CA PHE A 99 17.84 -4.91 7.14
C PHE A 99 16.75 -4.05 7.76
N SER A 100 16.39 -2.99 7.05
CA SER A 100 15.37 -2.04 7.45
C SER A 100 14.19 -2.02 6.46
N CYS A 101 12.97 -1.84 6.98
CA CYS A 101 11.76 -1.81 6.18
C CYS A 101 10.89 -0.58 6.48
N ALA A 102 10.45 0.10 5.43
CA ALA A 102 9.38 1.07 5.51
C ALA A 102 8.09 0.51 4.88
N ASN A 103 7.00 0.49 5.65
CA ASN A 103 5.67 0.11 5.17
C ASN A 103 4.77 1.36 5.07
N SER A 104 4.48 1.77 3.84
CA SER A 104 3.55 2.86 3.50
C SER A 104 2.25 2.29 2.95
N PHE A 105 1.23 2.23 3.83
CA PHE A 105 -0.16 1.92 3.54
C PHE A 105 -0.48 0.49 3.08
N TRP A 106 0.46 -0.46 3.14
CA TRP A 106 0.04 -1.86 3.11
C TRP A 106 -0.79 -2.17 4.37
N TRP A 107 -1.71 -3.11 4.26
CA TRP A 107 -2.66 -3.47 5.32
C TRP A 107 -1.99 -4.14 6.51
N TYR A 108 -2.69 -4.09 7.64
CA TYR A 108 -2.20 -4.59 8.93
C TYR A 108 -0.94 -3.87 9.40
N ASN A 109 -0.90 -2.55 9.27
CA ASN A 109 0.31 -1.74 9.52
C ASN A 109 0.25 -0.87 10.79
N MET A 110 -0.75 -1.08 11.66
CA MET A 110 -0.73 -0.52 13.02
C MET A 110 0.02 -1.47 13.96
N ALA A 111 0.90 -0.90 14.80
CA ALA A 111 1.79 -1.65 15.69
C ALA A 111 2.60 -2.74 14.95
N SER A 112 2.98 -2.45 13.70
CA SER A 112 3.97 -3.21 12.95
C SER A 112 5.36 -3.01 13.55
N ASP A 113 6.22 -4.00 13.39
CA ASP A 113 7.64 -3.97 13.77
C ASP A 113 8.58 -3.68 12.58
N ALA A 114 8.01 -3.23 11.45
CA ALA A 114 8.75 -2.50 10.43
C ALA A 114 9.30 -1.18 11.00
N ASP A 115 10.51 -0.80 10.59
CA ASP A 115 11.27 0.34 11.11
C ASP A 115 10.53 1.67 10.96
N TRP A 116 9.80 1.82 9.85
CA TRP A 116 8.90 2.96 9.61
C TRP A 116 7.56 2.48 9.08
N SER A 117 6.48 2.94 9.70
CA SER A 117 5.12 2.56 9.33
C SER A 117 4.26 3.79 9.15
N VAL A 118 3.47 3.83 8.07
CA VAL A 118 2.49 4.88 7.77
C VAL A 118 1.21 4.20 7.28
N THR A 119 0.05 4.49 7.86
CA THR A 119 -1.21 3.80 7.53
C THR A 119 -2.41 4.70 7.81
N PRO A 120 -3.58 4.50 7.16
CA PRO A 120 -4.72 5.39 7.38
C PRO A 120 -5.29 5.18 8.77
N ARG A 121 -5.52 6.28 9.51
CA ARG A 121 -6.12 6.23 10.84
C ARG A 121 -6.87 7.53 11.11
N PRO A 122 -8.21 7.55 11.05
CA PRO A 122 -8.98 8.73 11.42
C PRO A 122 -8.78 9.08 12.90
N VAL A 123 -8.93 10.36 13.22
CA VAL A 123 -9.14 10.84 14.59
C VAL A 123 -10.63 10.90 14.86
N TYR A 124 -11.06 10.27 15.95
CA TYR A 124 -12.43 10.34 16.46
C TYR A 124 -12.45 11.37 17.59
N CYS A 125 -13.12 12.49 17.35
CA CYS A 125 -13.26 13.57 18.31
C CYS A 125 -14.41 13.27 19.29
N ALA A 126 -14.34 13.84 20.50
CA ALA A 126 -15.38 13.68 21.52
C ALA A 126 -16.76 14.21 21.07
N ASP A 127 -16.78 15.15 20.12
CA ASP A 127 -17.99 15.71 19.51
C ASP A 127 -18.54 14.88 18.34
N GLY A 128 -18.04 13.65 18.16
CA GLY A 128 -18.48 12.72 17.11
C GLY A 128 -17.88 13.02 15.74
N ARG A 129 -17.09 14.08 15.56
CA ARG A 129 -16.42 14.33 14.29
C ARG A 129 -15.36 13.26 14.02
N LYS A 130 -15.27 12.89 12.75
CA LYS A 130 -14.18 12.07 12.21
C LYS A 130 -13.28 13.00 11.40
N LEU A 131 -12.03 13.15 11.81
CA LEU A 131 -11.06 13.96 11.08
C LEU A 131 -10.14 13.07 10.24
N PRO A 132 -9.78 13.50 9.02
CA PRO A 132 -8.88 12.76 8.16
C PRO A 132 -7.46 12.82 8.73
N ASP A 133 -6.85 11.66 8.90
CA ASP A 133 -5.53 11.56 9.51
C ASP A 133 -4.87 10.21 9.18
N CYS A 134 -3.60 10.08 9.54
CA CYS A 134 -2.82 8.85 9.44
C CYS A 134 -2.16 8.49 10.78
N TYR A 135 -1.85 7.21 10.92
CA TYR A 135 -1.00 6.70 11.99
C TYR A 135 0.41 6.54 11.45
N THR A 136 1.41 6.96 12.23
CA THR A 136 2.82 6.70 11.93
C THR A 136 3.55 6.09 13.12
N ALA A 137 4.52 5.23 12.82
CA ALA A 137 5.56 4.80 13.74
C ALA A 137 6.91 5.06 13.06
N PRO A 138 7.80 5.90 13.63
CA PRO A 138 7.63 6.68 14.85
C PRO A 138 6.59 7.82 14.68
N SER A 139 6.03 8.31 15.78
CA SER A 139 4.88 9.25 15.74
C SER A 139 5.23 10.64 15.19
N GLN A 140 6.51 11.02 15.22
CA GLN A 140 7.02 12.30 14.72
C GLN A 140 6.83 12.44 13.20
N LEU A 141 6.84 11.33 12.44
CA LEU A 141 6.63 11.35 10.99
C LEU A 141 5.29 11.93 10.61
N ARG A 142 4.21 11.63 11.37
CA ARG A 142 2.88 12.22 11.16
C ARG A 142 2.95 13.75 11.12
N ARG A 143 3.62 14.36 12.10
CA ARG A 143 3.76 15.83 12.17
C ARG A 143 4.61 16.37 11.03
N GLN A 144 5.71 15.71 10.72
CA GLN A 144 6.61 16.10 9.63
C GLN A 144 5.89 16.07 8.28
N PHE A 145 5.22 14.97 7.96
CA PHE A 145 4.47 14.78 6.72
C PHE A 145 3.31 15.77 6.59
N THR A 146 2.55 15.96 7.67
CA THR A 146 1.47 16.96 7.70
C THR A 146 1.99 18.37 7.43
N LYS A 147 3.16 18.73 7.97
CA LYS A 147 3.79 20.04 7.72
C LYS A 147 4.26 20.19 6.27
N SER A 148 4.84 19.14 5.70
CA SER A 148 5.46 19.21 4.37
C SER A 148 4.46 19.15 3.22
N PHE A 149 3.39 18.36 3.33
CA PHE A 149 2.46 18.12 2.22
C PHE A 149 0.99 18.02 2.67
N GLY A 150 0.66 18.51 3.88
CA GLY A 150 -0.71 18.56 4.40
C GLY A 150 -1.19 17.26 5.03
N SER A 151 -2.38 17.32 5.65
CA SER A 151 -3.02 16.14 6.26
C SER A 151 -3.34 15.06 5.23
N PHE A 152 -3.24 13.79 5.63
CA PHE A 152 -3.60 12.67 4.76
C PHE A 152 -5.07 12.78 4.32
N PRO A 153 -5.40 12.76 3.01
CA PRO A 153 -6.76 12.94 2.51
C PRO A 153 -7.59 11.66 2.65
N LEU A 154 -7.80 11.21 3.90
CA LEU A 154 -8.45 9.93 4.24
C LEU A 154 -9.81 9.73 3.56
N PHE A 155 -10.63 10.77 3.44
CA PHE A 155 -11.94 10.66 2.80
C PHE A 155 -11.89 10.54 1.27
N ARG A 156 -10.70 10.71 0.67
CA ARG A 156 -10.41 10.45 -0.75
C ARG A 156 -9.56 9.20 -0.96
N PHE A 157 -9.26 8.45 0.11
CA PHE A 157 -8.46 7.22 0.05
C PHE A 157 -9.25 6.06 -0.55
N TRP A 158 -10.48 5.86 -0.09
CA TRP A 158 -11.35 4.76 -0.51
C TRP A 158 -12.82 5.12 -0.28
N GLY A 159 -13.69 4.83 -1.24
CA GLY A 159 -15.11 5.20 -1.23
C GLY A 159 -15.53 6.09 -2.42
N PRO A 160 -16.80 6.53 -2.48
CA PRO A 160 -17.35 7.27 -3.62
C PRO A 160 -16.56 8.52 -4.03
N ALA A 161 -15.93 9.18 -3.05
CA ALA A 161 -15.12 10.38 -3.24
C ALA A 161 -13.63 10.09 -3.52
N THR A 162 -13.25 8.84 -3.81
CA THR A 162 -11.87 8.46 -4.12
C THR A 162 -11.28 9.34 -5.21
N SER A 163 -10.01 9.70 -5.08
CA SER A 163 -9.25 10.44 -6.08
C SER A 163 -7.76 10.14 -5.98
N ILE A 164 -6.99 10.53 -7.00
CA ILE A 164 -5.53 10.35 -7.03
C ILE A 164 -4.79 11.00 -5.84
N ALA A 165 -5.45 11.92 -5.13
CA ALA A 165 -4.87 12.68 -4.03
C ALA A 165 -4.30 11.80 -2.91
N ALA A 166 -4.96 10.69 -2.59
CA ALA A 166 -4.46 9.77 -1.58
C ALA A 166 -3.18 9.06 -2.04
N SER A 167 -3.14 8.55 -3.28
CA SER A 167 -1.93 7.97 -3.86
C SER A 167 -0.79 8.98 -3.98
N GLN A 168 -1.08 10.24 -4.34
CA GLN A 168 -0.07 11.32 -4.37
C GLN A 168 0.52 11.59 -2.98
N TRP A 169 -0.32 11.63 -1.95
CA TRP A 169 0.14 11.80 -0.57
C TRP A 169 1.02 10.62 -0.14
N ILE A 170 0.62 9.38 -0.46
CA ILE A 170 1.40 8.18 -0.14
C ILE A 170 2.74 8.16 -0.89
N ALA A 171 2.74 8.56 -2.17
CA ALA A 171 3.95 8.73 -2.97
C ALA A 171 4.90 9.77 -2.37
N ALA A 172 4.37 10.91 -1.90
CA ALA A 172 5.17 11.93 -1.21
C ALA A 172 5.78 11.39 0.10
N ALA A 173 5.01 10.63 0.89
CA ALA A 173 5.51 9.99 2.10
C ALA A 173 6.63 8.97 1.79
N ALA A 174 6.48 8.14 0.76
CA ALA A 174 7.51 7.18 0.34
C ALA A 174 8.80 7.89 -0.10
N ARG A 175 8.69 8.98 -0.87
CA ARG A 175 9.83 9.81 -1.28
C ARG A 175 10.55 10.43 -0.08
N ALA A 176 9.79 10.95 0.89
CA ALA A 176 10.36 11.53 2.11
C ALA A 176 11.08 10.48 2.97
N LEU A 177 10.52 9.27 3.07
CA LEU A 177 11.16 8.15 3.77
C LEU A 177 12.46 7.72 3.08
N GLU A 178 12.48 7.69 1.76
CA GLU A 178 13.69 7.43 0.98
C GLU A 178 14.77 8.50 1.20
N GLU A 179 14.40 9.77 1.12
CA GLU A 179 15.31 10.89 1.33
C GLU A 179 15.92 10.89 2.73
N GLN A 180 15.14 10.53 3.73
CA GLN A 180 15.54 10.61 5.13
C GLN A 180 16.26 9.35 5.64
N PHE A 181 15.84 8.16 5.20
CA PHE A 181 16.24 6.90 5.85
C PHE A 181 16.82 5.85 4.90
N GLN A 182 16.58 5.95 3.60
CA GLN A 182 17.04 4.98 2.59
C GLN A 182 16.83 3.50 2.99
N PRO A 183 15.60 3.07 3.32
CA PRO A 183 15.32 1.71 3.79
C PRO A 183 15.82 0.63 2.83
N THR A 184 16.15 -0.55 3.36
CA THR A 184 16.52 -1.70 2.52
C THR A 184 15.33 -2.19 1.68
N LEU A 185 14.14 -2.17 2.27
CA LEU A 185 12.86 -2.46 1.60
C LEU A 185 11.85 -1.35 1.87
N GLN A 186 11.28 -0.77 0.82
CA GLN A 186 10.07 0.06 0.94
C GLN A 186 8.87 -0.66 0.31
N LEU A 187 7.76 -0.67 1.04
CA LEU A 187 6.46 -1.16 0.58
C LEU A 187 5.54 0.04 0.45
N VAL A 188 5.00 0.29 -0.75
CA VAL A 188 4.18 1.46 -1.05
C VAL A 188 2.86 1.01 -1.66
N TYR A 189 1.74 1.40 -1.08
CA TYR A 189 0.41 1.06 -1.57
C TYR A 189 -0.23 2.26 -2.29
N LEU A 190 -0.63 2.08 -3.54
CA LEU A 190 -1.30 3.09 -4.37
C LEU A 190 -2.75 2.65 -4.63
N PRO A 191 -3.73 3.11 -3.84
CA PRO A 191 -5.12 2.62 -3.86
C PRO A 191 -5.99 3.16 -5.00
N HIS A 192 -5.46 4.05 -5.85
CA HIS A 192 -6.29 4.92 -6.69
C HIS A 192 -7.32 4.16 -7.55
N LEU A 193 -6.92 3.06 -8.18
CA LEU A 193 -7.81 2.29 -9.06
C LEU A 193 -8.78 1.38 -8.30
N ASP A 194 -8.51 1.02 -7.03
CA ASP A 194 -9.27 0.01 -6.30
C ASP A 194 -10.78 0.34 -6.28
N TYR A 195 -11.14 1.49 -5.72
CA TYR A 195 -12.55 1.90 -5.70
C TYR A 195 -13.03 2.46 -7.05
N VAL A 196 -12.14 3.03 -7.87
CA VAL A 196 -12.52 3.54 -9.20
C VAL A 196 -13.09 2.43 -10.07
N LEU A 197 -12.45 1.26 -10.08
CA LEU A 197 -12.92 0.08 -10.82
C LEU A 197 -14.25 -0.44 -10.29
N GLN A 198 -14.43 -0.47 -8.96
CA GLN A 198 -15.70 -0.86 -8.33
C GLN A 198 -16.85 0.09 -8.68
N LYS A 199 -16.55 1.40 -8.75
CA LYS A 199 -17.52 2.45 -9.08
C LYS A 199 -17.90 2.46 -10.56
N ALA A 200 -16.91 2.30 -11.44
CA ALA A 200 -17.11 2.42 -12.89
C ALA A 200 -17.64 1.12 -13.51
N GLY A 201 -17.34 -0.03 -12.90
CA GLY A 201 -17.68 -1.34 -13.43
C GLY A 201 -16.82 -1.74 -14.64
N PRO A 202 -17.06 -2.94 -15.21
CA PRO A 202 -16.21 -3.52 -16.26
C PRO A 202 -16.21 -2.76 -17.59
N HIS A 203 -17.20 -1.89 -17.82
CA HIS A 203 -17.36 -1.08 -19.03
C HIS A 203 -17.27 0.42 -18.76
N GLY A 204 -16.83 0.80 -17.56
CA GLY A 204 -16.74 2.20 -17.17
C GLY A 204 -15.58 2.94 -17.85
N SER A 205 -15.71 4.26 -17.97
CA SER A 205 -14.63 5.11 -18.49
C SER A 205 -13.56 5.32 -17.41
N LEU A 206 -12.34 4.85 -17.67
CA LEU A 206 -11.21 4.89 -16.74
C LEU A 206 -10.05 5.77 -17.25
N GLY A 207 -10.18 6.38 -18.43
CA GLY A 207 -9.05 7.00 -19.12
C GLY A 207 -8.36 8.11 -18.31
N LYS A 208 -9.13 8.89 -17.54
CA LYS A 208 -8.57 9.91 -16.64
C LYS A 208 -7.78 9.27 -15.48
N ASP A 209 -8.39 8.36 -14.74
CA ASP A 209 -7.78 7.70 -13.58
C ASP A 209 -6.54 6.89 -13.97
N LEU A 210 -6.55 6.25 -15.15
CA LEU A 210 -5.39 5.56 -15.71
C LEU A 210 -4.23 6.52 -16.01
N ARG A 211 -4.48 7.67 -16.64
CA ARG A 211 -3.44 8.68 -16.89
C ARG A 211 -2.88 9.26 -15.59
N GLU A 212 -3.75 9.56 -14.63
CA GLU A 212 -3.36 10.08 -13.32
C GLU A 212 -2.46 9.08 -12.58
N LEU A 213 -2.83 7.80 -12.60
CA LEU A 213 -2.02 6.74 -12.00
C LEU A 213 -0.70 6.53 -12.74
N ASP A 214 -0.73 6.47 -14.08
CA ASP A 214 0.46 6.23 -14.91
C ASP A 214 1.51 7.32 -14.68
N THR A 215 1.08 8.58 -14.70
CA THR A 215 1.93 9.74 -14.42
C THR A 215 2.58 9.65 -13.03
N LEU A 216 1.80 9.27 -12.01
CA LEU A 216 2.29 9.11 -10.65
C LEU A 216 3.30 7.95 -10.55
N CYS A 217 3.01 6.82 -11.20
CA CYS A 217 3.88 5.65 -11.22
C CYS A 217 5.20 5.98 -11.93
N GLY A 218 5.16 6.63 -13.10
CA GLY A 218 6.35 7.09 -13.82
C GLY A 218 7.22 7.99 -12.95
N THR A 219 6.60 8.98 -12.29
CA THR A 219 7.31 9.90 -11.37
C THR A 219 8.01 9.16 -10.23
N LEU A 220 7.35 8.14 -9.64
CA LEU A 220 7.95 7.33 -8.58
C LEU A 220 9.09 6.45 -9.11
N VAL A 221 8.91 5.81 -10.25
CA VAL A 221 9.92 4.96 -10.89
C VAL A 221 11.18 5.78 -11.17
N ASP A 222 11.06 6.94 -11.80
CA ASP A 222 12.19 7.82 -12.12
C ASP A 222 12.91 8.28 -10.84
N PHE A 223 12.14 8.70 -9.82
CA PHE A 223 12.69 9.10 -8.54
C PHE A 223 13.53 7.98 -7.89
N PHE A 224 13.01 6.75 -7.84
CA PHE A 224 13.70 5.63 -7.20
C PHE A 224 14.86 5.10 -8.05
N PHE A 225 14.74 5.11 -9.37
CA PHE A 225 15.83 4.73 -10.28
C PHE A 225 17.01 5.70 -10.19
N SER A 226 16.76 7.01 -10.12
CA SER A 226 17.82 8.01 -9.91
C SER A 226 18.61 7.81 -8.60
N ARG A 227 18.04 7.06 -7.66
CA ARG A 227 18.64 6.70 -6.36
C ARG A 227 19.17 5.26 -6.30
N ALA A 228 19.32 4.62 -7.45
CA ALA A 228 19.79 3.24 -7.61
C ALA A 228 18.93 2.17 -6.89
N CYS A 229 17.68 2.50 -6.54
CA CYS A 229 16.73 1.53 -6.01
C CYS A 229 16.29 0.57 -7.12
N ARG A 230 16.07 -0.69 -6.77
CA ARG A 230 15.28 -1.60 -7.61
C ARG A 230 13.81 -1.33 -7.38
N VAL A 231 13.04 -1.11 -8.43
CA VAL A 231 11.59 -0.95 -8.34
C VAL A 231 10.92 -2.23 -8.83
N ILE A 232 9.98 -2.75 -8.03
CA ILE A 232 9.09 -3.85 -8.39
C ILE A 232 7.68 -3.28 -8.32
N MET A 233 6.89 -3.53 -9.36
CA MET A 233 5.47 -3.17 -9.36
C MET A 233 4.64 -4.45 -9.37
N LEU A 234 3.58 -4.46 -8.56
CA LEU A 234 2.62 -5.55 -8.48
C LEU A 234 1.21 -5.01 -8.23
N SER A 235 0.22 -5.89 -8.37
CA SER A 235 -1.13 -5.69 -7.83
C SER A 235 -1.49 -6.92 -7.01
N GLU A 236 -2.21 -6.68 -5.92
CA GLU A 236 -3.07 -7.69 -5.27
C GLU A 236 -4.23 -8.15 -6.17
#